data_AF-A0A7J7LCE8-F1
#
_entry.id   AF-A0A7J7LCE8-F1
#
_cell.length_a   1.000
_cell.length_b   1.000
_cell.length_c   1.000
_cell.angle_alpha   90.00
_cell.angle_beta   90.00
_cell.angle_gamma   90.00
#
_symmetry.space_group_name_H-M   'P 1'
#
loop_
_entity.id
_entity.type
_entity.pdbx_description
1 polymer ?
#
loop_
_entity_poly.entity_id
_entity_poly.type
_entity_poly.pdbx_seq_one_letter_code
_entity_poly.pdbx_strand_id
1 'polypeptide(L)'
;MSRMISVRRTDVLSAWSGIRPLAIDPNAKSTESISRDHVVCEDYPGLITITGGKWTTYRRCKSCKAHDGFKGVAFFKEIATRFQVLRSLRLVLFMAEDAVDAAIKSGKLSPSGGCMTNKLQIVGGHEFDPASFTVLAQQYVRMKKTHGGKVVPGVMDSAAAKHLAHAYGSLAERVAAIAQNENLGKRLAHGYPYLEAEVAYCARNEYCESAVDFIARRSRLAFLDTDAAGRALPRVIQILAVEHKWDKYRQKQEMQKAKEFLETFKSSKNAQFHDGKHTGKVVNKIVADLIEVYCLKLHNMVA
;
A
#
# COMPACT_ATOMS: atom_id res chain seq x y z
N MET A 1 -4.46 -10.01 40.12
CA MET A 1 -5.21 -8.73 40.09
C MET A 1 -5.03 -8.08 38.73
N SER A 2 -5.97 -8.28 37.82
CA SER A 2 -5.95 -7.59 36.52
C SER A 2 -6.25 -6.11 36.76
N ARG A 3 -5.25 -5.23 36.64
CA ARG A 3 -5.49 -3.77 36.66
C ARG A 3 -6.39 -3.44 35.48
N MET A 4 -7.62 -2.99 35.73
CA MET A 4 -8.44 -2.37 34.69
C MET A 4 -7.70 -1.13 34.19
N ILE A 5 -7.23 -1.18 32.94
CA ILE A 5 -6.66 -0.03 32.25
C ILE A 5 -7.84 0.82 31.79
N SER A 6 -7.96 2.04 32.32
CA SER A 6 -8.93 3.02 31.84
C SER A 6 -8.40 3.65 30.56
N VAL A 7 -9.02 3.35 29.42
CA VAL A 7 -8.67 3.89 28.10
C VAL A 7 -9.56 5.10 27.82
N ARG A 8 -8.94 6.26 27.60
CA ARG A 8 -9.60 7.53 27.28
C ARG A 8 -9.49 7.82 25.78
N ARG A 9 -10.36 8.69 25.26
CA ARG A 9 -10.27 9.17 23.86
C ARG A 9 -8.91 9.81 23.53
N THR A 10 -8.27 10.43 24.52
CA THR A 10 -6.93 11.02 24.38
C THR A 10 -5.83 9.99 24.17
N ASP A 11 -6.08 8.72 24.50
CA ASP A 11 -5.12 7.63 24.34
C ASP A 11 -5.19 7.03 22.91
N VAL A 12 -6.15 7.48 22.08
CA VAL A 12 -6.27 7.10 20.66
C VAL A 12 -5.35 7.97 19.82
N LEU A 13 -4.26 7.38 19.32
CA LEU A 13 -3.25 8.07 18.51
C LEU A 13 -3.62 8.25 17.03
N SER A 14 -4.59 7.47 16.54
CA SER A 14 -5.08 7.52 15.16
C SER A 14 -6.41 6.77 15.03
N ALA A 15 -7.29 7.22 14.13
CA ALA A 15 -8.54 6.56 13.79
C ALA A 15 -8.77 6.57 12.27
N TRP A 16 -9.34 5.51 11.72
CA TRP A 16 -9.63 5.41 10.29
C TRP A 16 -10.88 4.55 10.07
N SER A 17 -11.50 4.73 8.90
CA SER A 17 -12.64 3.93 8.45
C SER A 17 -12.38 3.41 7.05
N GLY A 18 -13.11 2.36 6.67
CA GLY A 18 -13.04 1.77 5.34
C GLY A 18 -14.43 1.33 4.90
N ILE A 19 -14.69 1.43 3.59
CA ILE A 19 -15.92 0.95 2.98
C ILE A 19 -15.68 -0.47 2.49
N ARG A 20 -16.61 -1.38 2.80
CA ARG A 20 -16.59 -2.73 2.25
C ARG A 20 -17.44 -2.75 0.98
N PRO A 21 -16.85 -3.02 -0.20
CA PRO A 21 -17.64 -3.20 -1.41
C PRO A 21 -18.39 -4.53 -1.28
N LEU A 22 -19.69 -4.46 -1.04
CA LEU A 22 -20.55 -5.64 -1.01
C LEU A 22 -21.12 -5.84 -2.41
N ALA A 23 -20.80 -6.98 -3.01
CA ALA A 23 -21.29 -7.33 -4.34
C ALA A 23 -22.66 -8.03 -4.22
N ILE A 24 -23.61 -7.56 -5.01
CA ILE A 24 -24.82 -8.30 -5.32
C ILE A 24 -24.53 -9.05 -6.61
N ASP A 25 -24.79 -10.36 -6.63
CA ASP A 25 -24.66 -11.15 -7.85
C ASP A 25 -25.86 -10.83 -8.76
N PRO A 26 -25.64 -10.26 -9.97
CA PRO A 26 -26.72 -9.91 -10.90
C PRO A 26 -27.50 -11.15 -11.39
N ASN A 27 -26.95 -12.35 -11.25
CA ASN A 27 -27.59 -13.61 -11.64
C ASN A 27 -28.27 -14.35 -10.48
N ALA A 28 -28.21 -13.82 -9.25
CA ALA A 28 -28.83 -14.46 -8.09
C ALA A 28 -30.35 -14.24 -8.07
N LYS A 29 -31.10 -15.31 -7.83
CA LYS A 29 -32.58 -15.30 -7.76
C LYS A 29 -33.14 -14.61 -6.50
N SER A 30 -32.31 -14.28 -5.52
CA SER A 30 -32.71 -13.60 -4.27
C SER A 30 -31.75 -12.45 -3.97
N THR A 31 -32.31 -11.25 -3.77
CA THR A 31 -31.61 -10.01 -3.41
C THR A 31 -31.04 -10.01 -1.99
N GLU A 32 -31.39 -10.99 -1.16
CA GLU A 32 -30.98 -11.09 0.24
C GLU A 32 -29.65 -11.86 0.43
N SER A 33 -29.24 -12.66 -0.56
CA SER A 33 -27.96 -13.37 -0.53
C SER A 33 -26.84 -12.51 -1.09
N ILE A 34 -26.40 -11.50 -0.33
CA ILE A 34 -25.14 -10.80 -0.62
C ILE A 34 -24.04 -11.85 -0.66
N SER A 35 -23.43 -12.03 -1.83
CA SER A 35 -22.33 -12.98 -2.00
C SER A 35 -21.18 -12.56 -1.09
N ARG A 36 -20.72 -13.49 -0.24
CA ARG A 36 -19.51 -13.29 0.58
C ARG A 36 -18.22 -13.48 -0.22
N ASP A 37 -18.36 -13.97 -1.44
CA ASP A 37 -17.30 -14.15 -2.42
C ASP A 37 -17.28 -12.95 -3.36
N HIS A 38 -16.32 -12.93 -4.27
CA HIS A 38 -16.31 -11.98 -5.36
C HIS A 38 -17.24 -12.38 -6.49
N VAL A 39 -17.62 -11.39 -7.30
CA VAL A 39 -18.40 -11.56 -8.53
C VAL A 39 -17.56 -11.02 -9.68
N VAL A 40 -17.50 -11.79 -10.77
CA VAL A 40 -16.91 -11.36 -12.05
C VAL A 40 -18.04 -11.34 -13.08
N CYS A 41 -18.28 -10.20 -13.70
CA CYS A 41 -19.31 -10.03 -14.72
C CYS A 41 -18.78 -9.25 -15.92
N GLU A 42 -19.46 -9.41 -17.06
CA GLU A 42 -19.24 -8.65 -18.28
C GLU A 42 -20.57 -8.01 -18.67
N ASP A 43 -20.77 -6.75 -18.26
CA ASP A 43 -22.02 -6.03 -18.53
C ASP A 43 -22.02 -5.40 -19.93
N TYR A 44 -20.83 -5.07 -20.44
CA TYR A 44 -20.61 -4.55 -21.79
C TYR A 44 -19.55 -5.38 -22.50
N PRO A 45 -19.68 -5.63 -23.82
CA PRO A 45 -18.71 -6.41 -24.57
C PRO A 45 -17.28 -5.87 -24.40
N GLY A 46 -16.38 -6.71 -23.89
CA GLY A 46 -14.98 -6.37 -23.64
C GLY A 46 -14.69 -5.67 -22.31
N LEU A 47 -15.69 -5.40 -21.47
CA LEU A 47 -15.51 -4.81 -20.14
C LEU A 47 -15.78 -5.85 -19.04
N ILE A 48 -14.69 -6.35 -18.45
CA ILE A 48 -14.76 -7.26 -17.29
C ILE A 48 -14.76 -6.45 -16.00
N THR A 49 -15.82 -6.63 -15.21
CA THR A 49 -16.00 -6.01 -13.89
C THR A 49 -15.79 -7.05 -12.80
N ILE A 50 -15.05 -6.67 -11.76
CA ILE A 50 -14.80 -7.50 -10.59
C ILE A 50 -15.23 -6.72 -9.35
N THR A 51 -16.11 -7.31 -8.53
CA THR A 51 -16.62 -6.68 -7.31
C THR A 51 -16.67 -7.66 -6.15
N GLY A 52 -16.61 -7.14 -4.93
CA GLY A 52 -16.61 -7.93 -3.70
C GLY A 52 -15.28 -8.63 -3.42
N GLY A 53 -15.36 -9.83 -2.83
CA GLY A 53 -14.21 -10.61 -2.44
C GLY A 53 -13.57 -10.20 -1.11
N LYS A 54 -12.61 -11.01 -0.65
CA LYS A 54 -11.84 -10.77 0.58
C LYS A 54 -10.36 -10.70 0.24
N TRP A 55 -9.61 -9.96 1.05
CA TRP A 55 -8.15 -9.97 0.98
C TRP A 55 -7.57 -11.39 1.10
N THR A 56 -8.20 -12.28 1.87
CA THR A 56 -7.76 -13.69 2.00
C THR A 56 -8.05 -14.54 0.78
N THR A 57 -8.95 -14.11 -0.11
CA THR A 57 -9.34 -14.86 -1.31
C THR A 57 -8.81 -14.24 -2.61
N TYR A 58 -7.98 -13.19 -2.51
CA TYR A 58 -7.50 -12.43 -3.67
C TYR A 58 -6.76 -13.28 -4.73
N ARG A 59 -6.17 -14.41 -4.32
CA ARG A 59 -5.40 -15.34 -5.16
C ARG A 59 -6.11 -16.67 -5.38
N ARG A 60 -7.29 -16.91 -4.78
CA ARG A 60 -7.94 -18.22 -4.87
C ARG A 60 -8.41 -18.51 -6.29
N CYS A 61 -8.10 -19.73 -6.69
CA CYS A 61 -8.52 -20.43 -7.91
C CYS A 61 -9.64 -21.41 -7.55
N LYS A 62 -10.81 -21.33 -8.19
CA LYS A 62 -11.86 -22.37 -8.05
C LYS A 62 -11.66 -23.56 -9.01
N SER A 63 -10.67 -23.55 -9.92
CA SER A 63 -10.58 -24.51 -11.04
C SER A 63 -9.30 -25.35 -11.20
N CYS A 64 -8.35 -25.35 -10.26
CA CYS A 64 -7.18 -26.22 -10.38
C CYS A 64 -7.50 -27.70 -10.05
N LYS A 65 -8.13 -28.42 -10.98
CA LYS A 65 -7.87 -29.85 -11.16
C LYS A 65 -6.68 -29.97 -12.12
N ALA A 66 -5.57 -30.45 -11.57
CA ALA A 66 -4.32 -30.61 -12.28
C ALA A 66 -4.48 -31.48 -13.55
N HIS A 67 -3.91 -31.03 -14.65
CA HIS A 67 -3.35 -31.91 -15.66
C HIS A 67 -1.92 -31.45 -15.94
N ASP A 68 -0.98 -32.30 -15.54
CA ASP A 68 0.44 -32.19 -15.84
C ASP A 68 0.67 -32.27 -17.36
N GLY A 69 1.52 -31.38 -17.88
CA GLY A 69 2.03 -31.54 -19.23
C GLY A 69 2.49 -30.25 -19.92
N PHE A 70 3.81 -30.06 -19.91
CA PHE A 70 4.57 -29.57 -21.06
C PHE A 70 4.84 -28.05 -21.23
N LYS A 71 5.89 -27.83 -22.03
CA LYS A 71 6.88 -26.74 -22.09
C LYS A 71 6.42 -25.54 -22.93
N GLY A 72 6.90 -24.33 -22.60
CA GLY A 72 6.98 -23.24 -23.59
C GLY A 72 6.89 -21.83 -23.01
N VAL A 73 8.02 -21.13 -23.00
CA VAL A 73 8.12 -19.69 -22.73
C VAL A 73 7.71 -18.93 -23.98
N ALA A 74 6.78 -17.97 -23.86
CA ALA A 74 6.73 -16.67 -24.55
C ALA A 74 5.29 -16.18 -24.70
N PHE A 75 4.89 -15.15 -23.94
CA PHE A 75 3.96 -14.11 -24.44
C PHE A 75 3.86 -12.97 -23.43
N PHE A 76 4.62 -11.88 -23.64
CA PHE A 76 4.38 -10.62 -22.91
C PHE A 76 4.66 -9.38 -23.75
N LYS A 77 4.71 -9.51 -25.09
CA LYS A 77 5.14 -8.40 -25.96
C LYS A 77 4.03 -7.76 -26.80
N GLU A 78 2.83 -8.33 -26.87
CA GLU A 78 1.82 -7.87 -27.85
C GLU A 78 0.65 -7.06 -27.26
N ILE A 79 0.41 -7.12 -25.94
CA ILE A 79 -0.68 -6.35 -25.30
C ILE A 79 -0.26 -4.90 -25.01
N ALA A 80 1.05 -4.59 -24.95
CA ALA A 80 1.53 -3.25 -24.61
C ALA A 80 1.44 -2.23 -25.78
N THR A 81 1.27 -2.68 -27.03
CA THR A 81 1.46 -1.81 -28.21
C THR A 81 0.17 -1.21 -28.75
N ARG A 82 -1.02 -1.65 -28.29
CA ARG A 82 -2.32 -1.17 -28.80
C ARG A 82 -3.17 -0.37 -27.81
N PHE A 83 -2.79 -0.29 -26.53
CA PHE A 83 -3.45 0.58 -25.56
C PHE A 83 -2.45 1.56 -24.96
N GLN A 84 -2.36 2.75 -25.57
CA GLN A 84 -1.48 3.83 -25.14
C GLN A 84 -2.03 4.63 -23.95
N VAL A 85 -2.98 4.08 -23.20
CA VAL A 85 -3.61 4.72 -22.04
C VAL A 85 -3.69 3.69 -20.92
N LEU A 86 -2.64 3.60 -20.09
CA LEU A 86 -2.64 3.13 -18.70
C LEU A 86 -1.18 3.01 -18.22
N ARG A 87 -0.45 4.13 -18.19
CA ARG A 87 0.90 4.20 -17.61
C ARG A 87 0.94 4.49 -16.10
N SER A 88 -0.21 4.50 -15.41
CA SER A 88 -0.29 4.95 -14.00
C SER A 88 -0.89 3.94 -13.01
N LEU A 89 -1.32 2.75 -13.43
CA LEU A 89 -1.79 1.73 -12.50
C LEU A 89 -0.88 0.50 -12.51
N ARG A 90 0.17 0.54 -11.67
CA ARG A 90 0.73 -0.70 -11.12
C ARG A 90 -0.12 -1.11 -9.92
N LEU A 91 -1.36 -1.51 -10.18
CA LEU A 91 -2.21 -2.13 -9.18
C LEU A 91 -1.73 -3.58 -9.02
N VAL A 92 -1.07 -3.86 -7.90
CA VAL A 92 -0.59 -5.20 -7.54
C VAL A 92 -1.79 -6.13 -7.38
N LEU A 93 -1.80 -7.19 -8.19
CA LEU A 93 -2.59 -8.43 -8.15
C LEU A 93 -3.90 -8.38 -7.33
N PHE A 94 -5.01 -8.23 -8.04
CA PHE A 94 -6.31 -8.67 -7.56
C PHE A 94 -6.81 -9.78 -8.49
N MET A 95 -7.21 -10.91 -7.91
CA MET A 95 -8.20 -11.82 -8.49
C MET A 95 -7.78 -12.46 -9.81
N ALA A 96 -6.54 -12.91 -9.81
CA ALA A 96 -5.77 -13.08 -11.02
C ALA A 96 -6.20 -14.24 -11.93
N GLU A 97 -6.99 -15.20 -11.46
CA GLU A 97 -7.41 -16.32 -12.31
C GLU A 97 -8.81 -16.09 -12.87
N ASP A 98 -9.83 -16.02 -12.02
CA ASP A 98 -11.22 -15.82 -12.47
C ASP A 98 -11.39 -14.57 -13.36
N ALA A 99 -10.64 -13.49 -13.09
CA ALA A 99 -10.61 -12.31 -13.95
C ALA A 99 -9.91 -12.55 -15.30
N VAL A 100 -8.81 -13.29 -15.29
CA VAL A 100 -8.06 -13.64 -16.50
C VAL A 100 -8.86 -14.62 -17.34
N ASP A 101 -9.54 -15.59 -16.73
CA ASP A 101 -10.44 -16.52 -17.39
C ASP A 101 -11.60 -15.79 -18.06
N ALA A 102 -12.21 -14.83 -17.36
CA ALA A 102 -13.25 -13.97 -17.93
C ALA A 102 -12.71 -13.14 -19.12
N ALA A 103 -11.51 -12.57 -19.00
CA ALA A 103 -10.87 -11.83 -20.08
C ALA A 103 -10.49 -12.71 -21.28
N ILE A 104 -10.02 -13.93 -21.05
CA ILE A 104 -9.73 -14.93 -22.09
C ILE A 104 -11.02 -15.28 -22.85
N LYS A 105 -12.10 -15.53 -22.12
CA LYS A 105 -13.41 -15.85 -22.68
C LYS A 105 -13.97 -14.70 -23.51
N SER A 106 -13.98 -13.47 -22.96
CA SER A 106 -14.49 -12.27 -23.64
C SER A 106 -13.64 -11.92 -24.87
N GLY A 107 -12.31 -11.92 -24.72
CA GLY A 107 -11.35 -11.58 -25.77
C GLY A 107 -11.08 -12.70 -26.77
N LYS A 108 -11.69 -13.89 -26.60
CA LYS A 108 -11.43 -15.10 -27.41
C LYS A 108 -9.93 -15.42 -27.53
N LEU A 109 -9.20 -15.24 -26.43
CA LEU A 109 -7.77 -15.47 -26.38
C LEU A 109 -7.46 -16.96 -26.26
N SER A 110 -6.28 -17.40 -26.72
CA SER A 110 -5.81 -18.78 -26.61
C SER A 110 -4.50 -18.79 -25.81
N PRO A 111 -4.55 -18.94 -24.47
CA PRO A 111 -3.34 -18.92 -23.64
C PRO A 111 -2.46 -20.14 -23.90
N SER A 112 -1.14 -19.97 -23.81
CA SER A 112 -0.16 -21.05 -24.00
C SER A 112 -0.02 -21.99 -22.80
N GLY A 113 -0.61 -21.65 -21.65
CA GLY A 113 -0.56 -22.47 -20.44
C GLY A 113 -1.59 -22.03 -19.40
N GLY A 114 -1.73 -22.84 -18.34
CA GLY A 114 -2.62 -22.57 -17.22
C GLY A 114 -2.11 -21.48 -16.27
N CYS A 115 -2.96 -21.10 -15.31
CA CYS A 115 -2.62 -20.13 -14.29
C CYS A 115 -1.46 -20.60 -13.39
N MET A 116 -0.36 -19.85 -13.38
CA MET A 116 0.82 -20.15 -12.54
C MET A 116 0.88 -19.30 -11.27
N THR A 117 -0.17 -18.50 -11.02
CA THR A 117 -0.14 -17.52 -9.93
C THR A 117 0.07 -18.17 -8.59
N ASN A 118 -0.42 -19.39 -8.33
CA ASN A 118 -0.20 -20.14 -7.08
C ASN A 118 1.26 -20.49 -6.78
N LYS A 119 2.13 -20.56 -7.79
CA LYS A 119 3.56 -20.87 -7.62
C LYS A 119 4.43 -19.61 -7.61
N LEU A 120 3.88 -18.46 -8.04
CA LEU A 120 4.61 -17.21 -8.11
C LEU A 120 4.80 -16.61 -6.71
N GLN A 121 6.04 -16.45 -6.28
CA GLN A 121 6.34 -15.68 -5.08
C GLN A 121 6.18 -14.18 -5.38
N ILE A 122 5.65 -13.43 -4.42
CA ILE A 122 5.59 -11.97 -4.53
C ILE A 122 6.98 -11.38 -4.33
N VAL A 123 7.20 -10.20 -4.91
CA VAL A 123 8.45 -9.45 -4.77
C VAL A 123 8.78 -9.26 -3.28
N GLY A 124 10.01 -9.56 -2.90
CA GLY A 124 10.47 -9.54 -1.50
C GLY A 124 10.21 -10.84 -0.72
N GLY A 125 9.38 -11.76 -1.23
CA GLY A 125 9.06 -13.02 -0.54
C GLY A 125 10.05 -14.17 -0.76
N HIS A 126 11.03 -14.00 -1.66
CA HIS A 126 12.06 -15.02 -1.92
C HIS A 126 12.96 -15.19 -0.70
N GLU A 127 13.28 -16.44 -0.33
CA GLU A 127 14.24 -16.78 0.73
C GLU A 127 13.99 -16.07 2.07
N PHE A 128 12.72 -15.74 2.36
CA PHE A 128 12.38 -15.07 3.61
C PHE A 128 12.61 -16.00 4.80
N ASP A 129 13.46 -15.56 5.73
CA ASP A 129 13.69 -16.20 7.02
C ASP A 129 13.48 -15.18 8.16
N PRO A 130 12.73 -15.51 9.23
CA PRO A 130 12.52 -14.59 10.34
C PRO A 130 13.78 -14.12 11.07
N ALA A 131 14.89 -14.87 10.98
CA ALA A 131 16.20 -14.52 11.54
C ALA A 131 17.08 -13.70 10.56
N SER A 132 16.65 -13.47 9.32
CA SER A 132 17.39 -12.66 8.32
C SER A 132 17.76 -11.26 8.80
N PHE A 133 17.00 -10.69 9.76
CA PHE A 133 17.34 -9.41 10.38
C PHE A 133 18.71 -9.40 11.07
N THR A 134 19.22 -10.56 11.50
CA THR A 134 20.54 -10.68 12.14
C THR A 134 21.66 -10.34 11.17
N VAL A 135 21.53 -10.79 9.91
CA VAL A 135 22.46 -10.48 8.83
C VAL A 135 22.46 -8.98 8.55
N LEU A 136 21.27 -8.36 8.44
CA LEU A 136 21.14 -6.91 8.27
C LEU A 136 21.78 -6.13 9.43
N ALA A 137 21.54 -6.57 10.66
CA ALA A 137 22.09 -5.92 11.84
C ALA A 137 23.63 -5.99 11.86
N GLN A 138 24.20 -7.15 11.52
CA GLN A 138 25.64 -7.39 11.53
C GLN A 138 26.38 -6.70 10.38
N GLN A 139 25.81 -6.71 9.17
CA GLN A 139 26.45 -6.16 7.97
C GLN A 139 26.35 -4.63 7.89
N TYR A 140 25.36 -4.04 8.55
CA TYR A 140 25.19 -2.59 8.56
C TYR A 140 26.20 -1.91 9.49
N VAL A 141 27.05 -1.07 8.91
CA VAL A 141 28.15 -0.38 9.63
C VAL A 141 27.99 1.13 9.51
N ARG A 142 27.09 1.72 10.30
CA ARG A 142 26.89 3.17 10.29
C ARG A 142 28.14 3.89 10.75
N MET A 143 28.68 4.73 9.88
CA MET A 143 29.78 5.62 10.24
C MET A 143 29.26 6.78 11.11
N LYS A 144 29.19 6.59 12.44
CA LYS A 144 28.86 7.69 13.36
C LYS A 144 30.11 8.53 13.58
N LYS A 145 30.06 9.81 13.23
CA LYS A 145 31.04 10.80 13.70
C LYS A 145 30.78 11.06 15.19
N THR A 146 31.74 10.70 16.04
CA THR A 146 31.73 11.07 17.46
C THR A 146 31.97 12.57 17.64
N HIS A 147 31.74 13.08 18.85
CA HIS A 147 31.98 14.49 19.20
C HIS A 147 33.45 14.92 18.98
N GLY A 148 34.39 13.97 18.93
CA GLY A 148 35.81 14.17 18.59
C GLY A 148 36.17 13.81 17.13
N GLY A 149 35.20 13.72 16.22
CA GLY A 149 35.44 13.44 14.80
C GLY A 149 35.78 11.99 14.45
N LYS A 150 36.04 11.13 15.44
CA LYS A 150 36.33 9.70 15.24
C LYS A 150 35.09 8.98 14.71
N VAL A 151 35.24 8.27 13.61
CA VAL A 151 34.17 7.47 13.01
C VAL A 151 34.13 6.12 13.71
N VAL A 152 33.03 5.82 14.40
CA VAL A 152 32.81 4.52 15.05
C VAL A 152 31.80 3.72 14.24
N PRO A 153 32.09 2.45 13.88
CA PRO A 153 31.15 1.48 13.36
C PRO A 153 29.90 1.38 14.25
N GLY A 154 28.75 1.83 13.76
CA GLY A 154 27.46 1.72 14.43
C GLY A 154 26.65 0.58 13.86
N VAL A 155 26.18 -0.31 14.70
CA VAL A 155 25.29 -1.42 14.31
C VAL A 155 23.89 -0.87 14.04
N MET A 156 23.15 -1.50 13.11
CA MET A 156 21.73 -1.16 12.93
C MET A 156 20.98 -1.57 14.20
N ASP A 157 20.12 -0.69 14.69
CA ASP A 157 19.25 -1.02 15.82
C ASP A 157 18.37 -2.24 15.48
N SER A 158 18.26 -3.19 16.42
CA SER A 158 17.58 -4.46 16.15
C SER A 158 16.10 -4.30 15.82
N ALA A 159 15.42 -3.25 16.31
CA ALA A 159 14.03 -3.01 15.96
C ALA A 159 13.90 -2.53 14.51
N ALA A 160 14.83 -1.69 14.04
CA ALA A 160 14.90 -1.28 12.64
C ALA A 160 15.24 -2.46 11.72
N ALA A 161 16.23 -3.29 12.08
CA ALA A 161 16.59 -4.46 11.30
C ALA A 161 15.42 -5.46 11.18
N LYS A 162 14.74 -5.75 12.30
CA LYS A 162 13.54 -6.61 12.30
C LYS A 162 12.42 -6.04 11.44
N HIS A 163 12.19 -4.73 11.54
CA HIS A 163 11.20 -4.04 10.71
C HIS A 163 11.54 -4.18 9.22
N LEU A 164 12.77 -3.89 8.81
CA LEU A 164 13.17 -3.99 7.40
C LEU A 164 13.01 -5.42 6.88
N ALA A 165 13.50 -6.42 7.62
CA ALA A 165 13.37 -7.82 7.23
C ALA A 165 11.89 -8.23 7.08
N HIS A 166 11.02 -7.81 8.00
CA HIS A 166 9.61 -8.15 7.94
C HIS A 166 8.84 -7.39 6.85
N ALA A 167 9.16 -6.12 6.63
CA ALA A 167 8.45 -5.27 5.67
C ALA A 167 8.88 -5.50 4.22
N TYR A 168 10.18 -5.73 3.99
CA TYR A 168 10.78 -5.81 2.65
C TYR A 168 11.28 -7.21 2.29
N GLY A 169 11.38 -8.14 3.24
CA GLY A 169 11.88 -9.50 3.03
C GLY A 169 13.26 -9.48 2.38
N SER A 170 13.45 -10.18 1.26
CA SER A 170 14.73 -10.22 0.53
C SER A 170 15.18 -8.88 -0.04
N LEU A 171 14.31 -7.86 -0.08
CA LEU A 171 14.69 -6.51 -0.51
C LEU A 171 15.28 -5.66 0.63
N ALA A 172 15.22 -6.14 1.87
CA ALA A 172 15.67 -5.39 3.05
C ALA A 172 17.15 -4.99 2.97
N GLU A 173 18.00 -5.83 2.38
CA GLU A 173 19.42 -5.53 2.15
C GLU A 173 19.62 -4.30 1.25
N ARG A 174 18.76 -4.12 0.24
CA ARG A 174 18.80 -2.95 -0.64
C ARG A 174 18.46 -1.67 0.12
N VAL A 175 17.46 -1.74 1.00
CA VAL A 175 17.08 -0.60 1.86
C VAL A 175 18.21 -0.29 2.85
N ALA A 176 18.83 -1.31 3.45
CA ALA A 176 19.97 -1.16 4.34
C ALA A 176 21.19 -0.56 3.61
N ALA A 177 21.44 -0.96 2.36
CA ALA A 177 22.50 -0.39 1.52
C ALA A 177 22.28 1.10 1.23
N ILE A 178 21.05 1.53 0.94
CA ILE A 178 20.71 2.96 0.80
C ILE A 178 20.95 3.69 2.13
N ALA A 179 20.50 3.11 3.24
CA ALA A 179 20.72 3.69 4.58
C ALA A 179 22.21 3.89 4.90
N GLN A 180 23.06 2.99 4.41
CA GLN A 180 24.50 2.98 4.62
C GLN A 180 25.21 3.98 3.70
N ASN A 181 25.02 3.84 2.39
CA ASN A 181 25.79 4.52 1.36
C ASN A 181 25.38 5.99 1.19
N GLU A 182 24.11 6.30 1.46
CA GLU A 182 23.55 7.64 1.24
C GLU A 182 23.32 8.40 2.56
N ASN A 183 23.79 7.85 3.68
CA ASN A 183 23.64 8.43 5.02
C ASN A 183 22.16 8.67 5.42
N LEU A 184 21.25 7.81 4.95
CA LEU A 184 19.82 7.81 5.25
C LEU A 184 19.43 6.78 6.34
N GLY A 185 20.37 6.40 7.19
CA GLY A 185 20.14 5.47 8.32
C GLY A 185 19.53 6.08 9.58
N LYS A 186 19.01 7.32 9.51
CA LYS A 186 18.30 7.94 10.63
C LYS A 186 16.84 7.48 10.65
N ARG A 187 16.26 7.40 11.84
CA ARG A 187 14.82 7.14 12.00
C ARG A 187 14.03 8.41 11.64
N LEU A 188 12.88 8.23 11.01
CA LEU A 188 11.96 9.32 10.65
C LEU A 188 11.23 9.90 11.87
N ALA A 189 10.91 9.06 12.84
CA ALA A 189 10.24 9.46 14.08
C ALA A 189 10.79 8.68 15.28
N HIS A 190 10.87 9.35 16.43
CA HIS A 190 11.27 8.72 17.68
C HIS A 190 10.28 7.62 18.08
N GLY A 191 10.77 6.48 18.58
CA GLY A 191 9.94 5.35 19.00
C GLY A 191 9.50 4.41 17.88
N TYR A 192 9.65 4.80 16.61
CA TYR A 192 9.26 3.96 15.47
C TYR A 192 10.49 3.45 14.70
N PRO A 193 10.42 2.25 14.10
CA PRO A 193 11.57 1.63 13.42
C PRO A 193 11.75 2.09 11.96
N TYR A 194 11.01 3.11 11.49
CA TYR A 194 11.08 3.59 10.12
C TYR A 194 12.31 4.45 9.85
N LEU A 195 13.08 4.12 8.81
CA LEU A 195 14.28 4.81 8.38
C LEU A 195 14.01 5.80 7.24
N GLU A 196 14.85 6.83 7.13
CA GLU A 196 14.86 7.75 5.98
C GLU A 196 15.11 7.02 4.65
N ALA A 197 15.91 5.95 4.67
CA ALA A 197 16.21 5.13 3.49
C ALA A 197 14.98 4.46 2.88
N GLU A 198 13.96 4.15 3.68
CA GLU A 198 12.70 3.59 3.18
C GLU A 198 12.01 4.59 2.25
N VAL A 199 12.08 5.90 2.54
CA VAL A 199 11.49 6.93 1.67
C VAL A 199 12.13 6.92 0.30
N ALA A 200 13.47 6.92 0.25
CA ALA A 200 14.22 6.88 -1.00
C ALA A 200 13.97 5.57 -1.75
N TYR A 201 13.97 4.42 -1.06
CA TYR A 201 13.68 3.14 -1.66
C TYR A 201 12.28 3.10 -2.30
N CYS A 202 11.25 3.55 -1.57
CA CYS A 202 9.88 3.58 -2.04
C CYS A 202 9.70 4.52 -3.23
N ALA A 203 10.40 5.67 -3.25
CA ALA A 203 10.38 6.59 -4.40
C ALA A 203 10.93 5.92 -5.66
N ARG A 204 12.04 5.19 -5.53
CA ARG A 204 12.75 4.57 -6.66
C ARG A 204 12.12 3.26 -7.16
N ASN A 205 11.55 2.46 -6.27
CA ASN A 205 11.18 1.07 -6.57
C ASN A 205 9.68 0.76 -6.39
N GLU A 206 8.95 1.59 -5.64
CA GLU A 206 7.56 1.32 -5.25
C GLU A 206 6.58 2.42 -5.65
N TYR A 207 6.95 3.26 -6.63
CA TYR A 207 6.10 4.32 -7.18
C TYR A 207 5.53 5.25 -6.10
N CYS A 208 6.35 5.61 -5.11
CA CYS A 208 5.94 6.56 -4.08
C CYS A 208 6.01 7.99 -4.62
N GLU A 209 4.89 8.49 -5.12
CA GLU A 209 4.79 9.78 -5.83
C GLU A 209 4.31 10.96 -4.94
N SER A 210 3.99 10.71 -3.67
CA SER A 210 3.49 11.74 -2.74
C SER A 210 3.88 11.46 -1.30
N ALA A 211 3.90 12.50 -0.47
CA ALA A 211 4.17 12.33 0.96
C ALA A 211 3.12 11.43 1.62
N VAL A 212 1.84 11.59 1.24
CA VAL A 212 0.71 10.78 1.71
C VAL A 212 0.90 9.30 1.37
N ASP A 213 1.42 8.98 0.18
CA ASP A 213 1.70 7.60 -0.21
C ASP A 213 2.63 6.91 0.78
N PHE A 214 3.73 7.60 1.12
CA PHE A 214 4.69 7.06 2.05
C PHE A 214 4.10 6.88 3.46
N ILE A 215 3.52 7.95 4.04
CA ILE A 215 3.07 7.92 5.44
C ILE A 215 1.84 7.03 5.66
N ALA A 216 0.99 6.85 4.64
CA ALA A 216 -0.24 6.09 4.76
C ALA A 216 -0.09 4.64 4.27
N ARG A 217 0.59 4.41 3.14
CA ARG A 217 0.58 3.10 2.46
C ARG A 217 1.87 2.32 2.58
N ARG A 218 3.03 3.00 2.59
CA ARG A 218 4.34 2.32 2.66
C ARG A 218 4.80 2.08 4.09
N SER A 219 4.81 3.11 4.93
CA SER A 219 5.15 3.00 6.35
C SER A 219 3.95 2.74 7.25
N ARG A 220 2.76 3.20 6.84
CA ARG A 220 1.52 3.20 7.64
C ARG A 220 1.63 3.98 8.96
N LEU A 221 2.64 4.84 9.11
CA LEU A 221 2.86 5.63 10.33
C LEU A 221 1.63 6.49 10.68
N ALA A 222 0.90 7.00 9.68
CA ALA A 222 -0.34 7.75 9.88
C ALA A 222 -1.44 6.96 10.60
N PHE A 223 -1.46 5.63 10.44
CA PHE A 223 -2.43 4.73 11.08
C PHE A 223 -2.01 4.34 12.51
N LEU A 224 -0.74 4.51 12.85
CA LEU A 224 -0.20 4.18 14.17
C LEU A 224 -0.19 5.40 15.10
N ASP A 225 0.30 6.54 14.60
CA ASP A 225 0.42 7.79 15.37
C ASP A 225 0.48 8.99 14.41
N THR A 226 -0.58 9.80 14.43
CA THR A 226 -0.68 10.97 13.56
C THR A 226 0.34 12.06 13.90
N ASP A 227 0.74 12.18 15.16
CA ASP A 227 1.69 13.19 15.60
C ASP A 227 3.13 12.80 15.22
N ALA A 228 3.47 11.51 15.36
CA ALA A 228 4.73 10.98 14.85
C ALA A 228 4.83 11.12 13.32
N ALA A 229 3.75 10.82 12.59
CA ALA A 229 3.68 11.05 11.15
C ALA A 229 3.87 12.53 10.80
N GLY A 230 3.20 13.43 11.52
CA GLY A 230 3.33 14.88 11.35
C GLY A 230 4.75 15.39 11.55
N ARG A 231 5.47 14.87 12.55
CA ARG A 231 6.90 15.20 12.80
C ARG A 231 7.82 14.66 11.70
N ALA A 232 7.50 13.51 11.11
CA ALA A 232 8.29 12.91 10.03
C ALA A 232 8.11 13.62 8.67
N LEU A 233 6.95 14.24 8.43
CA LEU A 233 6.58 14.82 7.13
C LEU A 233 7.64 15.75 6.50
N PRO A 234 8.22 16.73 7.22
CA PRO A 234 9.22 17.62 6.62
C PRO A 234 10.41 16.86 6.05
N ARG A 235 10.87 15.81 6.75
CA ARG A 235 12.01 15.00 6.31
C ARG A 235 11.63 14.07 5.15
N VAL A 236 10.45 13.46 5.19
CA VAL A 236 9.92 12.65 4.09
C VAL A 236 9.83 13.49 2.81
N ILE A 237 9.23 14.68 2.87
CA ILE A 237 9.09 15.58 1.72
C ILE A 237 10.46 16.03 1.21
N GLN A 238 11.41 16.31 2.10
CA GLN A 238 12.76 16.67 1.69
C GLN A 238 13.42 15.55 0.87
N ILE A 239 13.31 14.30 1.30
CA ILE A 239 13.88 13.15 0.58
C ILE A 239 13.16 12.96 -0.75
N LEU A 240 11.83 12.91 -0.76
CA LEU A 240 11.03 12.78 -1.99
C LEU A 240 11.33 13.91 -2.98
N ALA A 241 11.56 15.13 -2.50
CA ALA A 241 11.91 16.25 -3.35
C ALA A 241 13.28 16.09 -4.02
N VAL A 242 14.25 15.43 -3.38
CA VAL A 242 15.53 15.08 -4.02
C VAL A 242 15.31 14.00 -5.08
N GLU A 243 14.59 12.93 -4.74
CA GLU A 243 14.35 11.80 -5.65
C GLU A 243 13.58 12.22 -6.91
N HIS A 244 12.54 13.03 -6.74
CA HIS A 244 11.64 13.46 -7.82
C HIS A 244 11.95 14.85 -8.38
N LYS A 245 13.02 15.50 -7.90
CA LYS A 245 13.44 16.85 -8.29
C LYS A 245 12.32 17.90 -8.11
N TRP A 246 11.61 17.86 -6.99
CA TRP A 246 10.52 18.80 -6.71
C TRP A 246 11.02 20.18 -6.33
N ASP A 247 10.40 21.21 -6.90
CA ASP A 247 10.60 22.59 -6.48
C ASP A 247 9.97 22.88 -5.10
N LYS A 248 10.21 24.09 -4.59
CA LYS A 248 9.67 24.53 -3.30
C LYS A 248 8.15 24.67 -3.29
N TYR A 249 7.55 24.95 -4.45
CA TYR A 249 6.11 25.09 -4.57
C TYR A 249 5.42 23.74 -4.40
N ARG A 250 5.90 22.71 -5.09
CA ARG A 250 5.45 21.32 -4.96
C ARG A 250 5.66 20.78 -3.55
N GLN A 251 6.81 21.05 -2.92
CA GLN A 251 7.04 20.68 -1.51
C GLN A 251 6.00 21.29 -0.57
N LYS A 252 5.61 22.56 -0.79
CA LYS A 252 4.56 23.23 0.00
C LYS A 252 3.18 22.61 -0.24
N GLN A 253 2.85 22.27 -1.49
CA GLN A 253 1.59 21.58 -1.81
C GLN A 253 1.52 20.20 -1.14
N GLU A 254 2.59 19.41 -1.20
CA GLU A 254 2.66 18.09 -0.56
C GLU A 254 2.56 18.19 0.96
N MET A 255 3.19 19.20 1.57
CA MET A 255 3.06 19.48 3.00
C MET A 255 1.61 19.79 3.39
N GLN A 256 0.91 20.62 2.60
CA GLN A 256 -0.47 20.99 2.88
C GLN A 256 -1.40 19.78 2.76
N LYS A 257 -1.32 19.05 1.64
CA LYS A 257 -2.11 17.83 1.39
C LYS A 257 -1.89 16.78 2.48
N ALA A 258 -0.65 16.58 2.91
CA ALA A 258 -0.34 15.60 3.93
C ALA A 258 -0.86 16.00 5.32
N LYS A 259 -0.84 17.29 5.67
CA LYS A 259 -1.44 17.79 6.91
C LYS A 259 -2.96 17.63 6.92
N GLU A 260 -3.62 18.02 5.83
CA GLU A 260 -5.06 17.83 5.65
C GLU A 260 -5.44 16.35 5.76
N PHE A 261 -4.67 15.47 5.12
CA PHE A 261 -4.86 14.03 5.24
C PHE A 261 -4.73 13.56 6.69
N LEU A 262 -3.69 13.97 7.43
CA LEU A 262 -3.51 13.57 8.84
C LEU A 262 -4.63 14.09 9.77
N GLU A 263 -5.22 15.25 9.48
CA GLU A 263 -6.38 15.73 10.24
C GLU A 263 -7.60 14.81 10.11
N THR A 264 -7.74 14.06 9.01
CA THR A 264 -8.81 13.05 8.85
C THR A 264 -8.66 11.85 9.80
N PHE A 265 -7.47 11.65 10.39
CA PHE A 265 -7.20 10.56 11.33
C PHE A 265 -7.35 10.97 12.81
N LYS A 266 -7.46 12.28 13.09
CA LYS A 266 -7.51 12.77 14.48
C LYS A 266 -8.88 12.57 15.11
N SER A 267 -8.91 11.78 16.18
CA SER A 267 -10.13 11.40 16.90
C SER A 267 -10.86 12.59 17.54
N SER A 268 -10.15 13.61 18.04
CA SER A 268 -10.79 14.69 18.83
C SER A 268 -11.80 15.55 18.04
N LYS A 269 -11.64 15.67 16.72
CA LYS A 269 -12.62 16.33 15.83
C LYS A 269 -13.58 15.32 15.19
N ASN A 270 -13.10 14.13 14.84
CA ASN A 270 -13.88 13.13 14.09
C ASN A 270 -14.72 12.20 14.98
N ALA A 271 -14.58 12.27 16.30
CA ALA A 271 -15.38 11.49 17.25
C ALA A 271 -16.77 12.08 17.56
N GLN A 272 -17.24 13.07 16.81
CA GLN A 272 -18.67 13.38 16.72
C GLN A 272 -19.34 12.36 15.79
N PHE A 273 -19.31 11.08 16.17
CA PHE A 273 -20.19 10.10 15.57
C PHE A 273 -21.59 10.35 16.13
N HIS A 274 -22.48 10.89 15.29
CA HIS A 274 -23.91 10.77 15.56
C HIS A 274 -24.25 9.27 15.48
N ASP A 275 -24.58 8.69 16.62
CA ASP A 275 -24.95 7.30 16.87
C ASP A 275 -26.29 6.88 16.23
N GLY A 276 -26.73 7.56 15.17
CA GLY A 276 -27.97 7.29 14.47
C GLY A 276 -29.25 7.53 15.29
N LYS A 277 -29.16 7.94 16.55
CA LYS A 277 -30.32 8.20 17.41
C LYS A 277 -30.82 9.64 17.36
N HIS A 278 -30.07 10.55 16.74
CA HIS A 278 -30.48 11.94 16.58
C HIS A 278 -30.34 12.43 15.14
N THR A 279 -31.40 13.11 14.72
CA THR A 279 -31.88 13.38 13.37
C THR A 279 -30.99 14.32 12.54
N GLY A 280 -30.71 13.88 11.31
CA GLY A 280 -30.73 14.68 10.08
C GLY A 280 -29.95 15.99 10.02
N LYS A 281 -28.74 15.96 9.41
CA LYS A 281 -28.28 16.89 8.33
C LYS A 281 -26.78 16.80 7.95
N VAL A 282 -25.96 15.95 8.56
CA VAL A 282 -24.48 16.04 8.36
C VAL A 282 -23.88 14.93 7.47
N VAL A 283 -24.64 13.88 7.11
CA VAL A 283 -24.13 12.75 6.28
C VAL A 283 -23.70 13.17 4.87
N ASN A 284 -24.22 14.28 4.35
CA ASN A 284 -23.92 14.72 2.99
C ASN A 284 -22.52 15.31 2.81
N LYS A 285 -21.81 15.76 3.86
CA LYS A 285 -20.53 16.46 3.66
C LYS A 285 -19.32 15.54 3.50
N ILE A 286 -19.22 14.49 4.32
CA ILE A 286 -18.08 13.55 4.26
C ILE A 286 -18.17 12.61 3.06
N VAL A 287 -19.40 12.21 2.70
CA VAL A 287 -19.63 11.38 1.50
C VAL A 287 -19.48 12.22 0.22
N ALA A 288 -19.89 13.50 0.22
CA ALA A 288 -19.63 14.40 -0.91
C ALA A 288 -18.13 14.65 -1.08
N ASP A 289 -17.37 14.99 -0.03
CA ASP A 289 -15.94 15.31 -0.15
C ASP A 289 -15.09 14.10 -0.62
N LEU A 290 -15.44 12.87 -0.22
CA LEU A 290 -14.77 11.65 -0.69
C LEU A 290 -15.18 11.23 -2.11
N ILE A 291 -16.43 11.50 -2.52
CA ILE A 291 -16.90 11.26 -3.89
C ILE A 291 -16.38 12.34 -4.85
N GLU A 292 -16.29 13.61 -4.45
CA GLU A 292 -15.77 14.70 -5.29
C GLU A 292 -14.29 14.51 -5.62
N VAL A 293 -13.48 14.03 -4.66
CA VAL A 293 -12.06 13.72 -4.89
C VAL A 293 -11.85 12.57 -5.87
N TYR A 294 -12.79 11.61 -5.96
CA TYR A 294 -12.75 10.52 -6.95
C TYR A 294 -13.39 10.92 -8.29
N CYS A 295 -14.49 11.68 -8.30
CA CYS A 295 -15.20 12.10 -9.51
C CYS A 295 -14.49 13.23 -10.28
N LEU A 296 -13.84 14.19 -9.61
CA LEU A 296 -13.05 15.24 -10.28
C LEU A 296 -11.77 14.70 -10.96
N LYS A 297 -11.25 13.55 -10.49
CA LYS A 297 -10.14 12.85 -11.15
C LYS A 297 -10.60 12.04 -12.37
N LEU A 298 -11.83 11.55 -12.38
CA LEU A 298 -12.41 10.84 -13.53
C LEU A 298 -12.84 11.80 -14.64
N HIS A 299 -13.41 12.96 -14.31
CA HIS A 299 -13.79 13.96 -15.34
C HIS A 299 -12.58 14.54 -16.10
N ASN A 300 -11.44 14.74 -15.44
CA ASN A 300 -10.22 15.23 -16.09
C ASN A 300 -9.40 14.13 -16.80
N MET A 301 -9.84 12.87 -16.77
CA MET A 301 -9.24 11.77 -17.53
C MET A 301 -10.05 11.38 -18.77
N VAL A 302 -11.26 11.93 -18.95
CA VAL A 302 -12.18 11.62 -20.06
C VAL A 302 -12.55 12.89 -20.87
N ALA A 303 -11.86 14.02 -20.63
CA ALA A 303 -11.94 15.22 -21.47
C ALA A 303 -10.63 15.41 -22.25
#